data_AF-A0A2G6KN15-F1
#
_entry.id   AF-A0A2G6KN15-F1
#
_cell.length_a   1.000
_cell.length_b   1.000
_cell.length_c   1.000
_cell.angle_alpha   90.00
_cell.angle_beta   90.00
_cell.angle_gamma   90.00
#
_symmetry.space_group_name_H-M   'P 1'
#
loop_
_entity.id
_entity.type
_entity.pdbx_description
1 polymer ?
#
loop_
_entity_poly.entity_id
_entity_poly.type
_entity_poly.pdbx_seq_one_letter_code
_entity_poly.pdbx_strand_id
1 'polypeptide(L)'
;STYDFMLPMLLELVRDETLSWSRLVDALALAPERILFSDERRGRNQPTASDQPGSLTVGNIANIVLLDTSTEYLPAAATMLSKGHNSPLPGDEAQVLTGRTVAVCRGNHYMALSH
;
A
#
# COMPACT_ATOMS: atom_id res chain seq x y z
N SER A 1 6.98 2.87 7.15
CA SER A 1 5.67 2.21 7.00
C SER A 1 5.90 0.88 6.28
N THR A 2 5.22 -0.22 6.64
CA THR A 2 5.40 -1.54 5.98
C THR A 2 5.19 -1.48 4.45
N TYR A 3 4.41 -0.50 3.99
CA TYR A 3 4.14 -0.25 2.57
C TYR A 3 5.32 0.32 1.77
N ASP A 4 6.33 0.89 2.43
CA ASP A 4 7.43 1.61 1.76
C ASP A 4 8.29 0.67 0.90
N PHE A 5 8.30 -0.62 1.22
CA PHE A 5 9.02 -1.63 0.44
C PHE A 5 8.13 -2.75 -0.10
N MET A 6 7.05 -3.08 0.62
CA MET A 6 6.15 -4.14 0.20
C MET A 6 5.51 -3.82 -1.16
N LEU A 7 5.06 -2.59 -1.39
CA LEU A 7 4.43 -2.22 -2.66
C LEU A 7 5.41 -2.27 -3.84
N PRO A 8 6.61 -1.67 -3.77
CA PRO A 8 7.63 -1.82 -4.82
C PRO A 8 8.01 -3.28 -5.11
N MET A 9 8.16 -4.12 -4.08
CA MET A 9 8.43 -5.55 -4.29
C MET A 9 7.29 -6.27 -5.02
N LEU A 10 6.05 -5.98 -4.65
CA LEU A 10 4.88 -6.55 -5.32
C LEU A 10 4.71 -6.03 -6.75
N LEU A 11 5.21 -4.82 -7.04
CA LEU A 11 5.21 -4.29 -8.41
C LEU A 11 6.15 -5.03 -9.34
N GLU A 12 7.29 -5.50 -8.85
CA GLU A 12 8.18 -6.32 -9.68
C GLU A 12 7.47 -7.62 -10.13
N LEU A 13 6.67 -8.23 -9.25
CA LEU A 13 5.80 -9.36 -9.60
C LEU A 13 4.67 -8.99 -10.57
N VAL A 14 4.26 -7.73 -10.62
CA VAL A 14 3.28 -7.26 -11.61
C VAL A 14 3.94 -7.03 -12.97
N ARG A 15 5.19 -6.55 -12.97
CA ARG A 15 5.96 -6.28 -14.18
C ARG A 15 6.41 -7.54 -14.89
N ASP A 16 6.76 -8.58 -14.14
CA ASP A 16 7.11 -9.89 -14.70
C ASP A 16 5.87 -10.75 -15.05
N GLU A 17 4.66 -10.16 -14.92
CA GLU A 17 3.37 -10.79 -15.18
C GLU A 17 3.00 -11.98 -14.25
N THR A 18 3.78 -12.24 -13.20
CA THR A 18 3.47 -13.26 -12.18
C THR A 18 2.19 -12.91 -11.40
N LEU A 19 1.93 -11.62 -11.20
CA LEU A 19 0.77 -11.08 -10.49
C LEU A 19 0.04 -10.07 -11.38
N SER A 20 -1.28 -10.17 -11.52
CA SER A 20 -2.05 -9.12 -12.21
C SER A 20 -2.30 -7.92 -11.29
N TRP A 21 -2.44 -6.72 -11.87
CA TRP A 21 -2.86 -5.52 -11.14
C TRP A 21 -4.16 -5.73 -10.34
N SER A 22 -5.14 -6.41 -10.94
CA SER A 22 -6.40 -6.72 -10.27
C SER A 22 -6.22 -7.60 -9.04
N ARG A 23 -5.33 -8.60 -9.10
CA ARG A 23 -5.01 -9.47 -7.96
C ARG A 23 -4.22 -8.74 -6.88
N LEU A 24 -3.31 -7.85 -7.26
CA LEU A 24 -2.59 -7.00 -6.31
C LEU A 24 -3.57 -6.12 -5.51
N VAL A 25 -4.49 -5.44 -6.21
CA VAL A 25 -5.51 -4.59 -5.57
C VAL A 25 -6.44 -5.42 -4.70
N ASP A 26 -6.91 -6.57 -5.19
CA ASP A 26 -7.77 -7.46 -4.41
C ASP A 26 -7.07 -7.94 -3.14
N ALA A 27 -5.81 -8.37 -3.22
CA ALA A 27 -5.04 -8.87 -2.08
C ALA A 27 -4.74 -7.81 -1.02
N LEU A 28 -4.45 -6.57 -1.43
CA LEU A 28 -4.03 -5.52 -0.50
C LEU A 28 -5.18 -4.65 0.04
N ALA A 29 -6.26 -4.48 -0.71
CA ALA A 29 -7.34 -3.57 -0.36
C ALA A 29 -8.65 -4.32 -0.07
N LEU A 30 -9.15 -5.10 -1.03
CA LEU A 30 -10.49 -5.67 -0.96
C LEU A 30 -10.59 -6.92 -0.09
N ALA A 31 -9.60 -7.82 -0.14
CA ALA A 31 -9.60 -9.05 0.63
C ALA A 31 -9.50 -8.78 2.14
N PRO A 32 -8.61 -7.89 2.64
CA PRO A 32 -8.61 -7.49 4.05
C PRO A 32 -9.93 -6.86 4.47
N GLU A 33 -10.54 -6.02 3.63
CA GLU A 33 -11.86 -5.45 3.89
C GLU A 33 -12.91 -6.57 4.08
N ARG A 34 -13.02 -7.48 3.10
CA ARG A 34 -13.96 -8.60 3.18
C ARG A 34 -13.73 -9.45 4.43
N ILE A 35 -12.49 -9.71 4.82
CA ILE A 35 -12.18 -10.52 6.00
C ILE A 35 -12.54 -9.80 7.30
N LEU A 36 -12.21 -8.51 7.40
CA LEU A 36 -12.40 -7.73 8.63
C LEU A 36 -13.83 -7.22 8.80
N PHE A 37 -14.57 -7.08 7.70
CA PHE A 37 -15.92 -6.51 7.66
C PHE A 37 -16.97 -7.44 7.04
N SER A 38 -16.67 -8.73 6.76
CA SER A 38 -17.70 -9.70 6.41
C SER A 38 -18.72 -9.81 7.54
N ASP A 39 -19.98 -9.58 7.18
CA ASP A 39 -21.07 -9.10 8.02
C ASP A 39 -21.69 -10.14 8.98
N GLU A 40 -20.95 -11.17 9.43
CA GLU A 40 -21.50 -12.21 10.32
C GLU A 40 -21.12 -12.07 11.80
N ARG A 41 -20.10 -11.26 12.14
CA ARG A 41 -19.60 -11.17 13.53
C ARG A 41 -19.91 -9.86 14.26
N ARG A 42 -20.56 -8.89 13.62
CA ARG A 42 -20.89 -7.60 14.24
C ARG A 42 -22.36 -7.28 14.02
N GLY A 43 -23.20 -7.58 15.02
CA GLY A 43 -24.59 -7.10 15.11
C GLY A 43 -24.70 -5.59 15.33
N ARG A 44 -23.92 -4.77 14.63
CA ARG A 44 -23.92 -3.31 14.68
C ARG A 44 -23.83 -2.78 13.27
N ASN A 45 -24.91 -2.10 12.86
CA ASN A 45 -25.01 -1.11 11.79
C ASN A 45 -24.19 -1.44 10.53
N GLN A 46 -24.89 -1.90 9.48
CA GLN A 46 -24.37 -1.95 8.11
C GLN A 46 -23.44 -0.75 7.86
N PRO A 47 -22.18 -0.98 7.42
CA PRO A 47 -21.30 0.11 7.08
C PRO A 47 -22.00 1.01 6.07
N THR A 48 -22.18 2.28 6.43
CA THR A 48 -22.73 3.28 5.51
C THR A 48 -21.79 3.40 4.30
N ALA A 49 -22.26 3.86 3.14
CA ALA A 49 -21.40 3.99 1.96
C ALA A 49 -20.13 4.83 2.22
N SER A 50 -20.16 5.73 3.20
CA SER A 50 -18.99 6.49 3.66
C SER A 50 -17.95 5.68 4.45
N ASP A 51 -18.26 4.45 4.89
CA ASP A 51 -17.42 3.63 5.76
C ASP A 51 -16.92 2.33 5.10
N GLN A 52 -16.98 2.20 3.77
CA GLN A 52 -16.41 1.05 3.05
C GLN A 52 -14.96 1.33 2.62
N PRO A 53 -13.94 0.92 3.40
CA PRO A 53 -12.55 1.10 3.03
C PRO A 53 -12.16 0.14 1.89
N GLY A 54 -11.35 0.58 0.93
CA GLY A 54 -10.74 -0.31 -0.07
C GLY A 54 -11.35 -0.21 -1.47
N SER A 55 -12.44 0.54 -1.65
CA SER A 55 -13.00 0.85 -2.97
C SER A 55 -12.86 2.33 -3.34
N LEU A 56 -12.73 2.61 -4.64
CA LEU A 56 -12.68 3.96 -5.20
C LEU A 56 -14.04 4.30 -5.83
N THR A 57 -14.99 4.70 -5.00
CA THR A 57 -16.33 5.11 -5.41
C THR A 57 -16.69 6.48 -4.86
N VAL A 58 -17.53 7.23 -5.58
CA VAL A 58 -18.02 8.53 -5.13
C VAL A 58 -18.76 8.37 -3.81
N GLY A 59 -18.40 9.18 -2.81
CA GLY A 59 -18.97 9.15 -1.45
C GLY A 59 -18.11 8.40 -0.43
N ASN A 60 -17.10 7.63 -0.85
CA ASN A 60 -16.21 6.92 0.06
C ASN A 60 -15.10 7.84 0.58
N ILE A 61 -14.52 7.46 1.72
CA ILE A 61 -13.31 8.10 2.25
C ILE A 61 -12.16 7.91 1.25
N ALA A 62 -11.52 9.03 0.88
CA ALA A 62 -10.34 9.04 0.02
C ALA A 62 -9.09 8.50 0.75
N ASN A 63 -9.01 7.17 0.86
CA ASN A 63 -7.81 6.43 1.25
C ASN A 63 -7.19 5.83 -0.01
N ILE A 64 -6.32 6.60 -0.65
CA ILE A 64 -5.75 6.28 -1.95
C ILE A 64 -4.24 6.23 -1.81
N VAL A 65 -3.61 5.25 -2.45
CA VAL A 65 -2.16 5.24 -2.64
C VAL A 65 -1.91 5.58 -4.10
N LEU A 66 -1.21 6.70 -4.33
CA LEU A 66 -0.62 7.02 -5.61
C LEU A 66 0.74 6.33 -5.70
N LEU A 67 1.01 5.74 -6.85
CA LEU A 67 2.20 4.94 -7.05
C LEU A 67 2.88 5.40 -8.34
N ASP A 68 4.06 5.97 -8.20
CA ASP A 68 4.94 6.25 -9.33
C ASP A 68 5.67 4.98 -9.70
N THR A 69 5.25 4.33 -10.78
CA THR A 69 5.81 3.07 -11.26
C THR A 69 7.11 3.22 -12.06
N SER A 70 7.62 4.44 -12.22
CA SER A 70 8.80 4.74 -13.05
C SER A 70 10.05 5.06 -12.25
N THR A 71 9.91 5.54 -11.02
CA THR A 71 11.05 5.91 -10.18
C THR A 71 11.73 4.68 -9.60
N GLU A 72 13.01 4.54 -9.92
CA GLU A 72 13.95 3.58 -9.30
C GLU A 72 14.65 4.22 -8.10
N TYR A 73 14.88 3.44 -7.05
CA TYR A 73 15.65 3.86 -5.89
C TYR A 73 16.31 2.67 -5.19
N LEU A 74 17.39 2.96 -4.45
CA LEU A 74 18.03 1.99 -3.58
C LEU A 74 17.47 2.13 -2.15
N PRO A 75 16.86 1.09 -1.57
CA PRO A 75 16.42 1.12 -0.18
C PRO A 75 17.56 1.41 0.78
N ALA A 76 17.49 2.54 1.49
CA ALA A 76 18.45 2.89 2.54
C ALA A 76 17.76 2.90 3.90
N ALA A 77 18.45 2.43 4.94
CA ALA A 77 17.92 2.47 6.31
C ALA A 77 17.61 3.91 6.76
N ALA A 78 18.38 4.88 6.26
CA ALA A 78 18.20 6.31 6.54
C ALA A 78 16.90 6.88 5.95
N THR A 79 16.38 6.30 4.86
CA THR A 79 15.15 6.77 4.20
C THR A 79 13.91 6.07 4.74
N MET A 80 14.05 5.15 5.70
CA MET A 80 12.92 4.43 6.29
C MET A 80 12.18 5.28 7.30
N LEU A 81 10.87 5.43 7.12
CA LEU A 81 9.99 6.03 8.14
C LEU A 81 9.78 5.13 9.36
N SER A 82 10.08 3.84 9.24
CA SER A 82 9.97 2.87 10.33
C SER A 82 11.08 3.11 11.36
N LYS A 83 10.73 3.15 12.65
CA LYS A 83 11.72 3.12 13.74
C LYS A 83 12.46 1.78 13.84
N GLY A 84 11.89 0.71 13.28
CA GLY A 84 12.54 -0.59 13.20
C GLY A 84 13.44 -0.68 11.97
N HIS A 85 14.72 -0.99 12.18
CA HIS A 85 15.74 -1.17 11.14
C HIS A 85 16.01 -2.65 10.82
N ASN A 86 15.06 -3.54 11.12
CA ASN A 86 15.19 -4.99 10.95
C ASN A 86 14.68 -5.49 9.59
N SER A 87 14.67 -4.63 8.56
CA SER A 87 14.33 -5.05 7.20
C SER A 87 15.55 -5.73 6.57
N PRO A 88 15.37 -6.85 5.83
CA PRO A 88 16.47 -7.46 5.08
C PRO A 88 16.85 -6.68 3.82
N LEU A 89 16.14 -5.58 3.50
CA LEU A 89 16.27 -4.88 2.22
C LEU A 89 17.38 -3.81 2.17
N PRO A 90 17.62 -3.01 3.23
CA PRO A 90 18.74 -2.08 3.24
C PRO A 90 20.07 -2.81 3.52
N GLY A 91 21.11 -2.50 2.74
CA GLY A 91 22.46 -3.05 2.93
C GLY A 91 23.32 -3.01 1.67
N ASP A 92 24.54 -3.54 1.75
CA ASP A 92 25.51 -3.55 0.63
C ASP A 92 25.04 -4.42 -0.55
N GLU A 93 24.11 -5.35 -0.31
CA GLU A 93 23.47 -6.20 -1.34
C GLU A 93 22.05 -5.72 -1.70
N ALA A 94 21.69 -4.48 -1.35
CA ALA A 94 20.35 -3.96 -1.62
C ALA A 94 20.05 -3.97 -3.13
N GLN A 95 18.91 -4.55 -3.50
CA GLN A 95 18.40 -4.50 -4.86
C GLN A 95 17.75 -3.14 -5.11
N VAL A 96 17.96 -2.58 -6.31
CA VAL A 96 17.19 -1.42 -6.78
C VAL A 96 15.73 -1.82 -6.87
N LEU A 97 14.87 -1.07 -6.19
CA LEU A 97 13.42 -1.25 -6.27
C LEU A 97 12.83 -0.17 -7.17
N THR A 98 11.76 -0.52 -7.86
CA THR A 98 11.00 0.45 -8.65
C THR A 98 9.59 0.59 -8.14
N GLY A 99 9.10 1.83 -8.16
CA GLY A 99 7.84 2.14 -7.52
C GLY A 99 8.06 3.06 -6.34
N ARG A 100 7.50 4.26 -6.36
CA ARG A 100 7.49 5.15 -5.21
C ARG A 100 6.06 5.46 -4.81
N THR A 101 5.76 5.29 -3.53
CA THR A 101 4.42 5.49 -2.98
C THR A 101 4.24 6.90 -2.45
N VAL A 102 3.08 7.48 -2.73
CA VAL A 102 2.56 8.69 -2.11
C VAL A 102 1.17 8.35 -1.59
N ALA A 103 0.98 8.38 -0.28
CA ALA A 103 -0.30 8.02 0.32
C ALA A 103 -1.17 9.26 0.55
N VAL A 104 -2.44 9.15 0.23
CA VAL A 104 -3.49 10.11 0.58
C VAL A 104 -4.45 9.39 1.52
N CYS A 105 -4.51 9.84 2.78
CA CYS A 105 -5.41 9.25 3.77
C CYS A 105 -6.43 10.30 4.19
N ARG A 106 -7.71 10.01 4.02
CA ARG A 106 -8.83 10.93 4.33
C ARG A 106 -8.70 12.31 3.66
N GLY A 107 -8.17 12.35 2.44
CA GLY A 107 -7.95 13.60 1.70
C GLY A 107 -6.75 14.44 2.17
N ASN A 108 -6.02 14.00 3.20
CA ASN A 108 -4.75 14.60 3.59
C ASN A 108 -3.61 13.91 2.85
N HIS A 109 -2.69 14.71 2.31
CA HIS A 109 -1.51 14.22 1.62
C HIS A 109 -0.44 13.83 2.63
N TYR A 110 0.01 12.58 2.58
CA TYR A 110 1.13 12.08 3.36
C TYR A 110 2.24 11.68 2.38
N MET A 111 3.17 12.59 2.15
CA MET A 111 4.41 12.25 1.45
C MET A 111 5.30 11.48 2.42
N ALA A 112 5.76 10.30 1.99
CA ALA A 112 6.98 9.74 2.53
C ALA A 112 8.13 10.65 2.09
N LEU A 113 8.41 11.66 2.93
CA LEU A 113 9.50 12.60 2.73
C LEU A 113 10.80 11.79 2.73
N SER A 114 11.44 11.70 1.57
CA SER A 114 12.86 11.34 1.49
C SER A 114 13.65 12.64 1.52
N HIS A 115 14.37 12.88 2.61
CA HIS A 115 15.56 13.71 2.56
C HIS A 115 16.75 12.83 2.19
#